data_AF-A0AA36GJK2-F1
#
_entry.id   AF-A0AA36GJK2-F1
#
_cell.length_a   1.000
_cell.length_b   1.000
_cell.length_c   1.000
_cell.angle_alpha   90.00
_cell.angle_beta   90.00
_cell.angle_gamma   90.00
#
_symmetry.space_group_name_H-M   'P 1'
#
loop_
_entity.id
_entity.type
_entity.pdbx_description
1 polymer ?
#
loop_
_entity_poly.entity_id
_entity_poly.type
_entity_poly.pdbx_seq_one_letter_code
_entity_poly.pdbx_strand_id
1 'polypeptide(L)' 'MWSPLFRLVVWPYRRLFRPSYKRRPLASSVLRSYIRKRKHPSWTSYFVEYRQVQDDQYSQKHFNFNVDGVNYHILR' A
#
# COMPACT_ATOMS: atom_id res chain seq x y z
N MET A 1 -2.45 15.78 2.77
CA MET A 1 -3.57 16.63 2.31
C MET A 1 -3.94 16.18 0.91
N TRP A 2 -5.15 15.66 0.71
CA TRP A 2 -5.59 15.08 -0.55
C TRP A 2 -5.79 16.17 -1.60
N SER A 3 -5.27 16.00 -2.82
CA SER A 3 -5.71 16.80 -3.96
C SER A 3 -7.00 16.18 -4.53
N PRO A 4 -8.10 16.93 -4.62
CA PRO A 4 -9.38 16.42 -5.12
C PRO A 4 -9.30 15.89 -6.57
N LEU A 5 -8.35 16.39 -7.36
CA LEU A 5 -8.09 15.95 -8.74
C LEU A 5 -7.66 14.48 -8.82
N PHE A 6 -6.92 13.97 -7.84
CA PHE A 6 -6.37 12.61 -7.92
C PHE A 6 -7.47 11.52 -7.82
N ARG A 7 -8.48 11.77 -6.98
CA ARG A 7 -9.56 10.82 -6.70
C ARG A 7 -10.57 10.75 -7.83
N LEU A 8 -10.84 11.89 -8.47
CA LEU A 8 -11.87 12.02 -9.51
C LEU A 8 -11.33 11.82 -10.92
N VAL A 9 -10.03 12.02 -11.17
CA VAL A 9 -9.43 11.93 -12.52
C VAL A 9 -8.43 10.78 -12.62
N VAL A 10 -7.41 10.75 -11.77
CA VAL A 10 -6.27 9.82 -11.92
C VAL A 10 -6.64 8.38 -11.56
N TRP A 11 -7.41 8.18 -10.50
CA TRP A 11 -7.83 6.86 -10.03
C TRP A 11 -8.78 6.12 -11.00
N PRO A 12 -9.88 6.73 -11.50
CA PRO A 12 -10.71 6.08 -12.52
C PRO A 12 -9.94 5.87 -13.83
N TYR A 13 -9.07 6.80 -14.24
CA TYR A 13 -8.21 6.63 -15.41
C TYR A 13 -7.30 5.39 -15.30
N ARG A 14 -6.53 5.25 -14.20
CA ARG A 14 -5.68 4.06 -13.99
C ARG A 14 -6.47 2.76 -13.96
N ARG A 15 -7.68 2.79 -13.41
CA ARG A 15 -8.57 1.63 -13.26
C ARG A 15 -9.25 1.21 -14.56
N LEU A 16 -9.54 2.16 -15.45
CA LEU A 16 -10.19 1.93 -16.75
C LEU A 16 -9.18 1.55 -17.83
N PHE A 17 -8.02 2.21 -17.88
CA PHE A 17 -7.05 2.04 -18.98
C PHE A 17 -6.01 0.94 -18.75
N ARG A 18 -5.97 0.29 -17.58
CA ARG A 18 -5.10 -0.87 -17.30
C ARG A 18 -5.84 -1.99 -16.57
N PRO A 19 -6.49 -2.93 -17.29
CA PRO A 19 -7.21 -4.06 -16.69
C PRO A 19 -6.34 -4.91 -15.76
N SER A 20 -5.05 -5.04 -16.09
CA SER A 20 -4.06 -5.77 -15.28
C SER A 20 -3.79 -5.12 -13.92
N TYR A 21 -4.06 -3.82 -13.74
CA TYR A 21 -3.90 -3.16 -12.45
C TYR A 21 -4.79 -3.79 -11.37
N LYS A 22 -6.05 -4.12 -11.72
CA LYS A 22 -6.99 -4.76 -10.79
C LYS A 22 -6.59 -6.18 -10.36
N ARG A 23 -5.70 -6.84 -11.11
CA ARG A 23 -5.22 -8.20 -10.82
C ARG A 23 -4.00 -8.22 -9.89
N ARG A 24 -3.40 -7.05 -9.63
CA ARG A 24 -2.21 -6.94 -8.76
C ARG A 24 -2.61 -7.02 -7.29
N PRO A 25 -1.75 -7.51 -6.40
CA PRO A 25 -2.02 -7.48 -4.97
C PRO A 25 -2.06 -6.03 -4.44
N LEU A 26 -2.79 -5.83 -3.34
CA LEU A 26 -2.78 -4.57 -2.60
C LEU A 26 -1.44 -4.38 -1.90
N ALA A 27 -0.92 -3.16 -1.90
CA ALA A 27 0.32 -2.82 -1.20
C ALA A 27 0.23 -3.18 0.29
N SER A 28 -0.91 -2.91 0.93
CA SER A 28 -1.14 -3.31 2.34
C SER A 28 -1.10 -4.82 2.55
N SER A 29 -1.60 -5.62 1.61
CA SER A 29 -1.57 -7.08 1.69
C SER A 29 -0.15 -7.62 1.56
N VAL A 30 0.66 -7.04 0.68
CA VAL A 30 2.08 -7.40 0.52
C VAL A 30 2.85 -7.06 1.80
N LEU A 31 2.60 -5.88 2.38
CA LEU A 31 3.21 -5.45 3.64
C LEU A 31 2.87 -6.39 4.81
N ARG A 32 1.59 -6.79 4.97
CA ARG A 32 1.20 -7.78 6.00
C ARG A 32 1.94 -9.09 5.82
N SER A 33 1.95 -9.64 4.61
CA SER A 33 2.65 -10.88 4.29
C SER A 33 4.16 -10.78 4.57
N TYR A 34 4.77 -9.64 4.28
CA TYR A 34 6.18 -9.37 4.59
C TYR A 34 6.44 -9.39 6.10
N ILE A 35 5.66 -8.64 6.89
CA ILE A 35 5.81 -8.56 8.36
C ILE A 35 5.65 -9.95 9.00
N ARG A 36 4.63 -10.72 8.58
CA ARG A 36 4.40 -12.09 9.05
C ARG A 36 5.57 -13.01 8.73
N LYS A 37 6.08 -12.97 7.49
CA LYS A 37 7.25 -13.77 7.08
C LYS A 37 8.51 -13.43 7.89
N ARG A 38 8.64 -12.18 8.34
CA ARG A 38 9.74 -11.71 9.19
C ARG A 38 9.51 -11.95 10.68
N LYS A 39 8.43 -12.65 11.06
CA LYS A 39 8.06 -12.93 12.45
C LYS A 39 7.90 -11.66 13.30
N HIS A 40 7.23 -10.64 12.77
CA HIS A 40 6.91 -9.41 13.49
C HIS A 40 8.16 -8.69 14.06
N PRO A 41 9.10 -8.25 13.21
CA PRO A 41 10.31 -7.57 13.67
C PRO A 41 9.96 -6.24 14.38
N SER A 42 10.78 -5.79 15.33
CA SER A 42 10.60 -4.51 16.02
C SER A 42 10.80 -3.31 15.10
N TRP A 43 11.71 -3.41 14.12
CA TRP A 43 11.94 -2.44 13.06
C TRP A 43 12.34 -3.14 11.76
N THR A 44 11.95 -2.57 10.62
CA THR A 44 12.33 -3.11 9.32
C THR A 44 12.09 -2.08 8.21
N SER A 45 12.83 -2.20 7.11
CA SER A 45 12.53 -1.53 5.85
C SER A 45 12.15 -2.57 4.78
N TYR A 46 11.28 -2.17 3.86
CA TYR A 46 10.88 -3.01 2.73
C TYR A 46 10.67 -2.12 1.50
N PHE A 47 10.89 -2.69 0.31
CA PHE A 47 10.65 -2.01 -0.94
C PHE A 47 9.76 -2.87 -1.83
N VAL A 48 8.82 -2.24 -2.53
CA VAL A 48 7.95 -2.88 -3.50
C VAL A 48 7.84 -2.00 -4.73
N GLU A 49 8.08 -2.59 -5.90
CA GLU A 49 7.92 -1.88 -7.18
C GLU A 49 6.46 -1.42 -7.32
N TYR A 50 6.25 -0.11 -7.48
CA TYR A 50 4.91 0.49 -7.61
C TYR A 50 4.09 -0.10 -8.75
N ARG A 51 4.77 -0.59 -9.81
CA ARG A 51 4.13 -1.22 -10.97
C ARG A 51 3.65 -2.64 -10.68
N GLN A 52 3.96 -3.24 -9.55
CA GLN A 52 3.51 -4.61 -9.21
C GLN A 52 2.36 -4.65 -8.21
N VAL A 53 1.98 -3.51 -7.64
CA VAL A 53 0.91 -3.44 -6.62
C VAL A 53 -0.18 -2.45 -6.99
N GLN A 54 -1.31 -2.59 -6.31
CA GLN A 54 -2.32 -1.55 -6.18
C GLN A 54 -2.00 -0.73 -4.94
N ASP A 55 -1.75 0.57 -5.10
CA ASP A 55 -1.49 1.45 -3.96
C ASP A 55 -2.80 1.84 -3.27
N ASP A 56 -3.15 1.10 -2.23
CA ASP A 56 -4.31 1.29 -1.37
C ASP A 56 -4.02 2.14 -0.13
N GLN A 57 -2.76 2.57 0.04
CA GLN A 57 -2.29 3.47 1.10
C GLN A 57 -1.87 4.84 0.52
N TYR A 58 -2.29 5.14 -0.70
CA TYR A 58 -1.90 6.33 -1.43
C TYR A 58 -2.18 7.61 -0.62
N SER A 59 -1.29 8.60 -0.70
CA SER A 59 -1.36 9.87 0.04
C SER A 59 -1.11 9.79 1.56
N GLN A 60 -0.85 8.60 2.11
CA GLN A 60 -0.44 8.45 3.51
C GLN A 60 1.10 8.43 3.58
N LYS A 61 1.68 9.51 4.13
CA LYS A 61 3.14 9.62 4.37
C LYS A 61 3.58 8.81 5.60
N HIS A 62 2.76 8.84 6.64
CA HIS A 62 2.92 8.02 7.83
C HIS A 62 1.56 7.63 8.38
N PHE A 63 1.46 6.43 8.94
CA PHE A 63 0.19 5.91 9.47
C PHE A 63 0.42 4.73 10.42
N ASN A 64 -0.58 4.45 11.26
CA ASN A 64 -0.60 3.25 12.09
C ASN A 64 -1.16 2.07 11.29
N PHE A 65 -0.51 0.92 11.39
CA PHE A 65 -0.79 -0.27 10.60
C PHE A 65 -0.82 -1.50 11.50
N ASN A 66 -2.04 -1.98 11.79
CA ASN A 66 -2.22 -3.16 12.60
C ASN A 66 -2.01 -4.45 11.78
N VAL A 67 -1.14 -5.32 12.29
CA VAL A 67 -0.87 -6.66 11.76
C VAL A 67 -0.94 -7.66 12.90
N ASP A 68 -2.02 -8.45 12.93
CA ASP A 68 -2.25 -9.52 13.91
C ASP A 68 -2.11 -9.07 15.37
N GLY A 69 -2.67 -7.89 15.69
CA GLY A 69 -2.63 -7.32 17.04
C GLY A 69 -1.38 -6.48 17.31
N VAL A 70 -0.35 -6.51 16.46
CA VAL A 70 0.84 -5.66 16.58
C VAL A 70 0.63 -4.39 15.75
N ASN A 71 0.74 -3.22 16.38
CA ASN A 71 0.61 -1.94 15.71
C ASN A 71 1.99 -1.43 15.24
N TYR A 72 2.13 -1.24 13.93
CA TYR A 72 3.31 -0.66 13.31
C TYR A 72 3.09 0.79 12.94
N HIS A 73 4.03 1.67 13.27
CA HIS A 73 4.07 3.01 12.69
C HIS A 73 4.85 2.97 11.37
N ILE A 74 4.16 3.18 10.25
CA ILE A 74 4.75 3.12 8.91
C ILE A 74 5.23 4.51 8.50
N LEU A 75 6.41 4.55 7.88
CA LEU A 75 7.00 5.73 7.23
C LEU A 75 7.18 5.39 5.74
N ARG A 76 6.52 6.13 4.84
CA ARG A 76 6.53 5.93 3.37
C ARG A 76 7.23 7.07 2.63
#